data_AF-A0A5C6DJW2-F1
#
_entry.id   AF-A0A5C6DJW2-F1
#
_cell.length_a   1.000
_cell.length_b   1.000
_cell.length_c   1.000
_cell.angle_alpha   90.00
_cell.angle_beta   90.00
_cell.angle_gamma   90.00
#
_symmetry.space_group_name_H-M   'P 1'
#
loop_
_entity.id
_entity.type
_entity.pdbx_description
1 polymer ?
#
loop_
_entity_poly.entity_id
_entity_poly.type
_entity_poly.pdbx_seq_one_letter_code
_entity_poly.pdbx_strand_id
1 'polypeptide(L)'
;MFDKWIAISLDQLGMILISSFVVYAAILLYTRIVGLRSFSKMSAGDFAMTIAVGSLFGATISSPNPTLLMGLFAMLCVFGGQWLLAKLRRKSTVLSKLVDNQPLLLMTRSQILHGNLKRANMTEGDLFGKLREANAFHFDQVIAVILETTGDVSVIHSDRETPDISSQIFDHVIGSERLKFHKDDKTS
;
A
#
# COMPACT_ATOMS: atom_id res chain seq x y z
N MET A 1 -38.76 24.73 2.07
CA MET A 1 -37.62 23.83 2.41
C MET A 1 -37.13 23.07 1.17
N PHE A 2 -38.05 22.58 0.32
CA PHE A 2 -37.75 21.96 -0.99
C PHE A 2 -36.99 22.89 -1.97
N ASP A 3 -37.39 24.16 -2.07
CA ASP A 3 -36.72 25.11 -2.98
C ASP A 3 -35.26 25.36 -2.59
N LYS A 4 -34.92 25.34 -1.29
CA LYS A 4 -33.52 25.48 -0.85
C LYS A 4 -32.68 24.22 -1.11
N TRP A 5 -33.34 23.07 -1.33
CA TRP A 5 -32.69 21.81 -1.63
C TRP A 5 -32.45 21.62 -3.14
N ILE A 6 -33.28 22.23 -3.98
CA ILE A 6 -33.22 22.12 -5.45
C ILE A 6 -32.66 23.38 -6.11
N ALA A 7 -32.91 24.57 -5.56
CA ALA A 7 -32.45 25.81 -6.15
C ALA A 7 -30.97 26.04 -5.86
N ILE A 8 -30.22 26.28 -6.92
CA ILE A 8 -28.81 26.66 -6.89
C ILE A 8 -28.69 28.08 -7.46
N SER A 9 -27.88 28.94 -6.84
CA SER A 9 -27.65 30.27 -7.41
C SER A 9 -26.61 30.21 -8.54
N LEU A 10 -26.68 31.14 -9.50
CA LEU A 10 -25.69 31.27 -10.57
C LEU A 10 -24.27 31.49 -10.00
N ASP A 11 -24.16 32.23 -8.90
CA ASP A 11 -22.89 32.45 -8.20
C ASP A 11 -22.34 31.15 -7.59
N GLN A 12 -23.22 30.31 -7.03
CA GLN A 12 -22.83 28.99 -6.51
C GLN A 12 -22.38 28.06 -7.64
N LEU A 13 -23.06 28.08 -8.80
CA LEU A 13 -22.64 27.32 -9.97
C LEU A 13 -21.24 27.73 -10.45
N GLY A 14 -21.00 29.04 -10.57
CA GLY A 14 -19.69 29.57 -10.96
C GLY A 14 -18.59 29.18 -9.97
N MET A 15 -18.88 29.29 -8.67
CA MET A 15 -17.96 28.87 -7.61
C MET A 15 -17.64 27.38 -7.70
N ILE A 16 -18.66 26.51 -7.81
CA ILE A 16 -18.47 25.05 -7.89
C ILE A 16 -17.65 24.70 -9.13
N LEU A 17 -17.96 25.30 -10.29
CA LEU A 17 -17.27 25.03 -11.55
C LEU A 17 -15.78 25.38 -11.47
N ILE A 18 -15.46 26.60 -11.01
CA ILE A 18 -14.08 27.08 -10.88
C ILE A 18 -13.32 26.25 -9.83
N SER A 19 -13.90 26.08 -8.64
CA SER A 19 -13.27 25.31 -7.56
C SER A 19 -13.04 23.86 -7.99
N SER A 20 -13.99 23.21 -8.66
CA SER A 20 -13.82 21.83 -9.13
C SER A 20 -12.65 21.70 -10.09
N PHE A 21 -12.54 22.60 -11.07
CA PHE A 21 -11.43 22.55 -12.04
C PHE A 21 -10.08 22.84 -11.38
N VAL A 22 -10.01 23.86 -10.52
CA VAL A 22 -8.76 24.26 -9.85
C VAL A 22 -8.30 23.18 -8.86
N VAL A 23 -9.20 22.65 -8.03
CA VAL A 23 -8.85 21.62 -7.06
C VAL A 23 -8.48 20.32 -7.76
N TYR A 24 -9.20 19.93 -8.82
CA TYR A 24 -8.83 18.75 -9.62
C TYR A 24 -7.44 18.89 -10.25
N ALA A 25 -7.15 20.05 -10.87
CA ALA A 25 -5.83 20.33 -11.41
C ALA A 25 -4.73 20.30 -10.33
N ALA A 26 -5.02 20.82 -9.13
CA ALA A 26 -4.10 20.76 -7.99
C ALA A 26 -3.84 19.32 -7.53
N ILE A 27 -4.87 18.48 -7.43
CA ILE A 27 -4.69 17.06 -7.09
C ILE A 27 -3.80 16.35 -8.11
N LEU A 28 -4.03 16.57 -9.42
CA LEU A 28 -3.19 16.01 -10.48
C LEU A 28 -1.74 16.49 -10.37
N LEU A 29 -1.54 17.79 -10.14
CA LEU A 29 -0.21 18.39 -9.96
C LEU A 29 0.51 17.79 -8.74
N TYR A 30 -0.14 17.77 -7.58
CA TYR A 30 0.44 17.24 -6.35
C TYR A 30 0.74 15.75 -6.46
N THR A 31 -0.17 14.96 -7.03
CA THR A 31 0.05 13.54 -7.27
C THR A 31 1.24 13.31 -8.19
N ARG A 32 1.40 14.13 -9.24
CA ARG A 32 2.56 14.06 -10.15
C ARG A 32 3.88 14.37 -9.43
N ILE A 33 3.89 15.30 -8.48
CA ILE A 33 5.07 15.64 -7.66
C ILE A 33 5.42 14.52 -6.68
N VAL A 34 4.41 13.96 -6.00
CA VAL A 34 4.62 12.88 -5.02
C VAL A 34 4.98 11.54 -5.69
N GLY A 35 4.57 11.35 -6.95
CA GLY A 35 4.80 10.15 -7.74
C GLY A 35 3.62 9.17 -7.66
N LEU A 36 3.50 8.31 -8.67
CA LEU A 36 2.46 7.28 -8.70
C LEU A 36 2.83 6.11 -7.78
N ARG A 37 1.91 5.73 -6.88
CA ARG A 37 1.84 4.36 -6.36
C ARG A 37 0.71 3.64 -7.08
N SER A 38 0.96 2.42 -7.54
CA SER A 38 -0.03 1.65 -8.31
C SER A 38 -1.25 1.31 -7.45
N PHE A 39 -2.45 1.49 -8.00
CA PHE A 39 -3.73 1.19 -7.31
C PHE A 39 -3.87 -0.29 -6.95
N SER A 40 -3.20 -1.19 -7.67
CA SER A 40 -3.40 -2.65 -7.52
C SER A 40 -2.91 -3.21 -6.19
N LYS A 41 -2.01 -2.52 -5.47
CA LYS A 41 -1.49 -2.95 -4.15
C LYS A 41 -1.23 -1.73 -3.25
N MET A 42 -2.29 -0.97 -2.97
CA MET A 42 -2.22 0.20 -2.10
C MET A 42 -1.91 -0.19 -0.65
N SER A 43 -0.98 0.51 0.00
CA SER A 43 -0.78 0.37 1.45
C SER A 43 -1.91 1.04 2.23
N ALA A 44 -2.07 0.70 3.52
CA ALA A 44 -3.05 1.35 4.39
C ALA A 44 -2.89 2.89 4.43
N GLY A 45 -1.65 3.38 4.36
CA GLY A 45 -1.35 4.81 4.29
C GLY A 45 -1.82 5.46 2.97
N ASP A 46 -1.70 4.75 1.84
CA ASP A 46 -2.19 5.24 0.56
C ASP A 46 -3.72 5.34 0.55
N PHE A 47 -4.38 4.34 1.13
CA PHE A 47 -5.83 4.34 1.27
C PHE A 47 -6.33 5.50 2.14
N ALA A 48 -5.69 5.73 3.30
CA ALA A 48 -6.01 6.85 4.17
C ALA A 48 -5.82 8.21 3.47
N MET A 49 -4.77 8.36 2.66
CA MET A 49 -4.54 9.58 1.89
C MET A 49 -5.62 9.79 0.82
N THR A 50 -6.00 8.74 0.08
CA THR A 50 -7.08 8.83 -0.92
C THR A 50 -8.38 9.30 -0.29
N ILE A 51 -8.76 8.78 0.88
CA ILE A 51 -9.95 9.24 1.62
C ILE A 51 -9.80 10.70 2.03
N ALA A 52 -8.66 11.08 2.61
CA ALA A 52 -8.42 12.46 3.06
C ALA A 52 -8.50 13.47 1.90
N VAL A 53 -7.88 13.16 0.77
CA VAL A 53 -7.90 14.02 -0.43
C VAL A 53 -9.31 14.09 -1.02
N GLY A 54 -10.03 12.97 -1.11
CA GLY A 54 -11.43 12.94 -1.57
C GLY A 54 -12.36 13.76 -0.66
N SER A 55 -12.17 13.66 0.66
CA SER A 55 -12.93 14.45 1.64
C SER A 55 -12.64 15.94 1.52
N LEU A 56 -11.36 16.33 1.42
CA LEU A 56 -10.96 17.72 1.21
C LEU A 56 -11.47 18.26 -0.13
N PHE A 57 -11.47 17.44 -1.19
CA PHE A 57 -12.02 17.81 -2.49
C PHE A 57 -13.51 18.15 -2.36
N GLY A 58 -14.30 17.22 -1.83
CA GLY A 58 -15.74 17.42 -1.63
C GLY A 58 -16.05 18.64 -0.75
N ALA A 59 -15.32 18.81 0.35
CA ALA A 59 -15.50 19.95 1.26
C ALA A 59 -15.17 21.30 0.60
N THR A 60 -14.11 21.36 -0.23
CA THR A 60 -13.65 22.61 -0.86
C THR A 60 -14.55 23.03 -2.02
N ILE A 61 -15.13 22.09 -2.76
CA ILE A 61 -15.99 22.42 -3.91
C ILE A 61 -17.44 22.68 -3.50
N SER A 62 -17.93 22.03 -2.44
CA SER A 62 -19.35 22.04 -2.08
C SER A 62 -19.76 23.21 -1.19
N SER A 63 -18.79 23.92 -0.60
CA SER A 63 -19.05 24.99 0.37
C SER A 63 -18.05 26.14 0.18
N PRO A 64 -18.47 27.40 0.40
CA PRO A 64 -17.55 28.54 0.45
C PRO A 64 -16.62 28.53 1.67
N ASN A 65 -16.89 27.68 2.67
CA ASN A 65 -16.06 27.48 3.85
C ASN A 65 -15.80 25.97 4.04
N PRO A 66 -14.54 25.49 3.95
CA PRO A 66 -13.29 26.25 3.81
C PRO A 66 -13.17 26.97 2.46
N THR A 67 -12.45 28.10 2.44
CA THR A 67 -12.17 28.81 1.18
C THR A 67 -11.36 27.95 0.24
N LEU A 68 -11.43 28.22 -1.07
CA LEU A 68 -10.64 27.51 -2.08
C LEU A 68 -9.15 27.46 -1.72
N LEU A 69 -8.58 28.60 -1.29
CA LEU A 69 -7.17 28.67 -0.92
C LEU A 69 -6.85 27.82 0.32
N MET A 70 -7.75 27.80 1.30
CA MET A 70 -7.60 26.96 2.49
C MET A 70 -7.68 25.47 2.13
N GLY A 71 -8.58 25.08 1.23
CA GLY A 71 -8.67 23.72 0.71
C GLY A 71 -7.41 23.29 -0.05
N LEU A 72 -6.90 24.15 -0.94
CA LEU A 72 -5.66 23.91 -1.67
C LEU A 72 -4.45 23.78 -0.74
N PHE A 73 -4.37 24.62 0.29
CA PHE A 73 -3.30 24.56 1.29
C PHE A 73 -3.41 23.31 2.16
N ALA A 74 -4.62 22.93 2.59
CA ALA A 74 -4.84 21.70 3.34
C ALA A 74 -4.40 20.47 2.53
N MET A 75 -4.75 20.41 1.24
CA MET A 75 -4.26 19.35 0.35
C MET A 75 -2.74 19.37 0.21
N LEU A 76 -2.13 20.55 0.03
CA LEU A 76 -0.67 20.69 -0.02
C LEU A 76 0.00 20.11 1.24
N CYS A 77 -0.57 20.37 2.42
CA CYS A 77 -0.09 19.81 3.68
C CYS A 77 -0.22 18.28 3.72
N VAL A 78 -1.33 17.71 3.26
CA VAL A 78 -1.53 16.25 3.20
C VAL A 78 -0.53 15.60 2.25
N PHE A 79 -0.44 16.10 1.01
CA PHE A 79 0.52 15.58 0.02
C PHE A 79 1.98 15.80 0.46
N GLY A 80 2.29 16.97 1.02
CA GLY A 80 3.60 17.31 1.55
C GLY A 80 3.99 16.42 2.74
N GLY A 81 3.06 16.14 3.63
CA GLY A 81 3.23 15.21 4.74
C GLY A 81 3.52 13.79 4.25
N GLN A 82 2.76 13.30 3.27
CA GLN A 82 3.03 12.00 2.65
C GLN A 82 4.40 11.93 1.99
N TRP A 83 4.78 12.97 1.23
CA TRP A 83 6.08 13.06 0.59
C TRP A 83 7.22 13.08 1.61
N LEU A 84 7.07 13.87 2.67
CA LEU A 84 8.04 13.97 3.76
C LEU A 84 8.19 12.63 4.45
N LEU A 85 7.09 11.97 4.79
CA LEU A 85 7.09 10.65 5.42
C LEU A 85 7.81 9.62 4.55
N ALA A 86 7.53 9.59 3.24
CA ALA A 86 8.22 8.73 2.29
C ALA A 86 9.74 9.03 2.20
N LYS A 87 10.13 10.30 2.25
CA LYS A 87 11.54 10.71 2.27
C LYS A 87 12.24 10.30 3.57
N LEU A 88 11.58 10.46 4.71
CA LEU A 88 12.13 10.08 6.02
C LEU A 88 12.25 8.56 6.15
N ARG A 89 11.26 7.80 5.69
CA ARG A 89 11.30 6.32 5.64
C ARG A 89 12.51 5.80 4.86
N ARG A 90 12.82 6.41 3.71
CA ARG A 90 14.01 6.04 2.91
C ARG A 90 15.34 6.32 3.61
N LYS A 91 15.38 7.29 4.52
CA LYS A 91 16.62 7.67 5.25
C LYS A 91 16.80 6.90 6.56
N SER A 92 15.73 6.34 7.11
CA SER A 92 15.75 5.73 8.44
C SER A 92 15.00 4.40 8.47
N THR A 93 15.76 3.32 8.64
CA THR A 93 15.24 1.96 8.80
C THR A 93 14.32 1.82 10.00
N VAL A 94 14.57 2.56 11.09
CA VAL A 94 13.71 2.53 12.28
C VAL A 94 12.32 3.09 11.97
N LEU A 95 12.28 4.26 11.33
CA LEU A 95 11.03 4.89 10.90
C LEU A 95 10.28 4.04 9.86
N SER A 96 10.99 3.43 8.89
CA SER A 96 10.35 2.49 7.97
C SER A 96 9.72 1.32 8.72
N LYS A 97 10.42 0.72 9.69
CA LYS A 97 9.86 -0.37 10.52
C LYS A 97 8.70 0.04 11.42
N LEU A 98 8.64 1.31 11.83
CA LEU A 98 7.57 1.82 12.68
C LEU A 98 6.30 2.14 11.89
N VAL A 99 6.46 2.66 10.68
CA VAL A 99 5.36 3.15 9.83
C VAL A 99 4.85 2.06 8.89
N ASP A 100 5.75 1.20 8.40
CA ASP A 100 5.42 0.12 7.47
C ASP A 100 5.28 -1.20 8.20
N ASN A 101 4.31 -1.99 7.75
CA ASN A 101 4.37 -3.42 7.99
C ASN A 101 5.63 -3.97 7.34
N GLN A 102 6.33 -4.87 8.01
CA GLN A 102 7.43 -5.61 7.42
C GLN A 102 6.91 -6.89 6.77
N PRO A 103 7.48 -7.33 5.64
CA PRO A 103 7.14 -8.62 5.08
C PRO A 103 7.39 -9.73 6.09
N LEU A 104 6.49 -10.70 6.19
CA LEU A 104 6.54 -11.75 7.20
C LEU A 104 6.45 -13.12 6.53
N LEU A 105 7.44 -13.97 6.78
CA LEU A 105 7.44 -15.35 6.30
C LEU A 105 6.33 -16.14 7.01
N LEU A 106 5.37 -16.68 6.26
CA LEU A 106 4.26 -17.49 6.77
C LEU A 106 4.53 -18.98 6.65
N MET A 107 5.24 -19.39 5.61
CA MET A 107 5.53 -20.81 5.32
C MET A 107 6.86 -20.91 4.56
N THR A 108 7.63 -21.95 4.85
CA THR A 108 8.85 -22.29 4.12
C THR A 108 8.80 -23.77 3.77
N ARG A 109 8.85 -24.10 2.48
CA ARG A 109 8.60 -25.47 2.00
C ARG A 109 7.30 -26.02 2.57
N SER A 110 7.29 -27.23 3.10
CA SER A 110 6.15 -27.85 3.78
C SER A 110 5.93 -27.37 5.22
N GLN A 111 6.79 -26.52 5.76
CA GLN A 111 6.71 -26.07 7.15
C GLN A 111 5.91 -24.78 7.28
N ILE A 112 4.73 -24.88 7.89
CA ILE A 112 3.90 -23.73 8.25
C ILE A 112 4.44 -23.10 9.54
N LEU A 113 4.58 -21.77 9.54
CA LEU A 113 5.05 -21.00 10.69
C LEU A 113 3.84 -20.47 11.49
N HIS A 114 3.18 -21.33 12.28
CA HIS A 114 1.95 -20.96 13.01
C HIS A 114 2.10 -19.71 13.91
N GLY A 115 3.29 -19.49 14.50
CA GLY A 115 3.56 -18.27 15.26
C GLY A 115 3.46 -17.00 14.42
N ASN A 116 3.89 -17.06 13.15
CA ASN A 116 3.78 -15.95 12.21
C ASN A 116 2.37 -15.82 11.64
N LEU A 117 1.65 -16.92 11.41
CA LEU A 117 0.21 -16.88 11.09
C LEU A 117 -0.60 -16.15 12.19
N LYS A 118 -0.32 -16.46 13.46
CA LYS A 118 -0.97 -15.77 14.59
C LYS A 118 -0.65 -14.27 14.61
N ARG A 119 0.60 -13.89 14.34
CA ARG A 119 1.01 -12.47 14.24
C ARG A 119 0.36 -11.75 13.06
N ALA A 120 0.15 -12.46 11.96
CA ALA A 120 -0.52 -11.98 10.77
C ALA A 120 -2.06 -11.96 10.90
N ASN A 121 -2.61 -12.46 12.01
CA ASN A 121 -4.04 -12.70 12.17
C ASN A 121 -4.65 -13.53 11.02
N MET A 122 -3.90 -14.54 10.56
CA MET A 122 -4.29 -15.46 9.48
C MET A 122 -4.49 -16.87 10.02
N THR A 123 -5.50 -17.55 9.51
CA THR A 123 -5.73 -18.98 9.73
C THR A 123 -4.97 -19.82 8.70
N GLU A 124 -4.84 -21.13 8.95
CA GLU A 124 -4.34 -22.05 7.92
C GLU A 124 -5.27 -22.10 6.69
N GLY A 125 -6.58 -21.93 6.89
CA GLY A 125 -7.54 -21.84 5.79
C GLY A 125 -7.24 -20.67 4.85
N ASP A 126 -6.86 -19.51 5.42
CA ASP A 126 -6.45 -18.34 4.64
C ASP A 126 -5.16 -18.61 3.86
N LEU A 127 -4.17 -19.22 4.52
CA LEU A 127 -2.91 -19.64 3.87
C LEU A 127 -3.18 -20.59 2.70
N PHE A 128 -4.01 -21.61 2.88
CA PHE A 128 -4.37 -22.56 1.83
C PHE A 128 -5.21 -21.91 0.72
N GLY A 129 -6.02 -20.90 1.04
CA GLY A 129 -6.63 -20.03 0.04
C GLY A 129 -5.59 -19.38 -0.87
N LYS A 130 -4.53 -18.79 -0.28
CA LYS A 130 -3.45 -18.15 -1.02
C LYS A 130 -2.58 -19.11 -1.84
N LEU A 131 -2.32 -20.31 -1.32
CA LEU A 131 -1.66 -21.36 -2.11
C LEU A 131 -2.47 -21.75 -3.35
N ARG A 132 -3.80 -21.86 -3.22
CA ARG A 132 -4.70 -22.14 -4.36
C ARG A 132 -4.74 -20.99 -5.36
N GLU A 133 -4.83 -19.74 -4.90
CA GLU A 133 -4.78 -18.56 -5.77
C GLU A 133 -3.49 -18.52 -6.60
N ALA A 134 -2.38 -19.01 -6.04
CA ALA A 134 -1.09 -19.09 -6.71
C ALA A 134 -0.89 -20.35 -7.57
N ASN A 135 -1.84 -21.28 -7.62
CA ASN A 135 -1.68 -22.59 -8.27
C ASN A 135 -0.55 -23.46 -7.68
N ALA A 136 -0.24 -23.29 -6.39
CA ALA A 136 0.68 -24.17 -5.67
C ALA A 136 -0.09 -25.41 -5.19
N PHE A 137 -0.10 -26.46 -6.01
CA PHE A 137 -0.90 -27.67 -5.78
C PHE A 137 -0.25 -28.64 -4.79
N HIS A 138 1.08 -28.59 -4.65
CA HIS A 138 1.82 -29.50 -3.78
C HIS A 138 2.78 -28.70 -2.88
N PHE A 139 2.87 -29.11 -1.60
CA PHE A 139 3.67 -28.40 -0.59
C PHE A 139 5.18 -28.46 -0.81
N ASP A 140 5.65 -29.46 -1.52
CA ASP A 140 7.06 -29.65 -1.92
C ASP A 140 7.49 -28.63 -3.00
N GLN A 141 6.57 -28.16 -3.83
CA GLN A 141 6.81 -27.10 -4.81
C GLN A 141 6.97 -25.73 -4.16
N VAL A 142 6.36 -25.52 -2.99
CA VAL A 142 6.40 -24.24 -2.28
C VAL A 142 7.81 -24.00 -1.75
N ILE A 143 8.33 -22.79 -1.94
CA ILE A 143 9.64 -22.37 -1.43
C ILE A 143 9.42 -21.46 -0.24
N ALA A 144 8.60 -20.43 -0.43
CA ALA A 144 8.25 -19.47 0.60
C ALA A 144 6.84 -18.92 0.37
N VAL A 145 6.14 -18.66 1.46
CA VAL A 145 4.91 -17.85 1.45
C VAL A 145 5.13 -16.67 2.36
N ILE A 146 4.92 -15.46 1.84
CA ILE A 146 5.29 -14.21 2.50
C ILE A 146 4.07 -13.30 2.53
N LEU A 147 3.69 -12.81 3.71
CA LEU A 147 2.77 -11.70 3.85
C LEU A 147 3.51 -10.41 3.53
N GLU A 148 3.11 -9.70 2.50
CA GLU A 148 3.72 -8.45 2.04
C GLU A 148 3.25 -7.25 2.87
N THR A 149 3.99 -6.15 2.78
CA THR A 149 3.67 -4.88 3.45
C THR A 149 2.30 -4.31 3.05
N THR A 150 1.80 -4.69 1.88
CA THR A 150 0.49 -4.31 1.34
C THR A 150 -0.66 -5.14 1.91
N GLY A 151 -0.37 -6.17 2.70
CA GLY A 151 -1.34 -7.15 3.22
C GLY A 151 -1.69 -8.27 2.22
N ASP A 152 -1.06 -8.28 1.04
CA ASP A 152 -1.19 -9.37 0.08
C ASP A 152 -0.22 -10.50 0.41
N VAL A 153 -0.43 -11.69 -0.16
CA VAL A 153 0.43 -12.85 0.09
C VAL A 153 1.11 -13.27 -1.20
N SER A 154 2.44 -13.23 -1.17
CA SER A 154 3.30 -13.76 -2.22
C SER A 154 3.55 -15.25 -1.96
N VAL A 155 3.22 -16.11 -2.92
CA VAL A 155 3.57 -17.54 -2.90
C VAL A 155 4.66 -17.76 -3.94
N ILE A 156 5.85 -18.11 -3.48
CA ILE A 156 6.98 -18.46 -4.34
C ILE A 156 7.04 -19.98 -4.39
N HIS A 157 6.81 -20.56 -5.56
CA HIS A 157 6.87 -21.99 -5.80
C HIS A 157 7.60 -22.31 -7.11
N SER A 158 8.17 -23.51 -7.22
CA SER A 158 8.85 -23.98 -8.41
C SER A 158 8.65 -25.48 -8.59
N ASP A 159 8.54 -25.92 -9.84
CA ASP A 159 8.54 -27.34 -10.18
C ASP A 159 9.96 -27.94 -10.23
N ARG A 160 11.00 -27.11 -10.07
CA ARG A 160 12.39 -27.56 -10.01
C ARG A 160 12.73 -28.03 -8.60
N GLU A 161 13.40 -29.16 -8.50
CA GLU A 161 13.89 -29.71 -7.22
C GLU A 161 14.91 -28.79 -6.54
N THR A 162 15.74 -28.10 -7.34
CA THR A 162 16.71 -27.09 -6.90
C THR A 162 16.56 -25.79 -7.72
N PRO A 163 15.63 -24.91 -7.32
CA PRO A 163 15.45 -23.63 -8.01
C PRO A 163 16.59 -22.67 -7.65
N ASP A 164 17.25 -22.14 -8.68
CA ASP A 164 18.25 -21.07 -8.56
C ASP A 164 17.52 -19.75 -8.26
N ILE A 165 17.53 -19.35 -6.98
CA ILE A 165 16.90 -18.12 -6.50
C ILE A 165 17.93 -17.33 -5.72
N SER A 166 18.09 -16.07 -6.11
CA SER A 166 18.94 -15.13 -5.38
C SER A 166 18.39 -14.89 -3.97
N SER A 167 19.15 -15.26 -2.95
CA SER A 167 18.78 -15.10 -1.54
C SER A 167 18.45 -13.64 -1.15
N GLN A 168 19.06 -12.68 -1.84
CA GLN A 168 18.83 -11.23 -1.67
C GLN A 168 17.36 -10.81 -1.85
N ILE A 169 16.56 -11.59 -2.59
CA ILE A 169 15.13 -11.29 -2.79
C ILE A 169 14.34 -11.42 -1.47
N PHE A 170 14.85 -12.21 -0.51
CA PHE A 170 14.23 -12.42 0.79
C PHE A 170 14.80 -11.52 1.88
N ASP A 171 15.72 -10.62 1.53
CA ASP A 171 16.25 -9.64 2.46
C ASP A 171 15.11 -8.81 3.04
N HIS A 172 15.24 -8.46 4.32
CA HIS A 172 14.23 -7.71 5.09
C HIS A 172 12.88 -8.41 5.32
N VAL A 173 12.70 -9.67 4.89
CA VAL A 173 11.57 -10.51 5.30
C VAL A 173 11.83 -11.05 6.71
N ILE A 174 10.90 -10.81 7.64
CA ILE A 174 10.98 -11.36 8.99
C ILE A 174 10.83 -12.88 8.93
N GLY A 175 11.80 -13.61 9.46
CA GLY A 175 11.84 -15.07 9.42
C GLY A 175 12.61 -15.65 8.24
N SER A 176 13.20 -14.81 7.38
CA SER A 176 13.99 -15.23 6.22
C SER A 176 15.18 -16.13 6.58
N GLU A 177 15.69 -16.06 7.82
CA GLU A 177 16.75 -16.94 8.31
C GLU A 177 16.36 -18.43 8.32
N ARG A 178 15.07 -18.74 8.24
CA ARG A 178 14.55 -20.11 8.14
C ARG A 178 14.57 -20.66 6.72
N LEU A 179 14.78 -19.80 5.71
CA LEU A 179 14.89 -20.20 4.33
C LEU A 179 16.27 -20.82 4.09
N LYS A 180 16.28 -22.13 3.84
CA LYS A 180 17.49 -22.86 3.46
C LYS A 180 17.66 -22.78 1.95
N PHE A 181 18.42 -21.80 1.49
CA PHE A 181 18.96 -21.77 0.13
C PHE A 181 20.26 -22.57 0.10
N HIS A 182 20.46 -23.39 -0.92
CA HIS A 182 21.77 -23.98 -1.15
C HIS A 182 22.74 -22.82 -1.37
N LYS A 183 23.78 -22.75 -0.54
CA LYS A 183 24.76 -21.68 -0.57
C LYS A 183 25.59 -21.92 -1.83
N ASP A 184 25.24 -21.24 -2.92
CA ASP A 184 26.13 -21.20 -4.07
C ASP A 184 27.44 -20.55 -3.63
N ASP A 185 28.47 -21.36 -3.77
CA ASP A 185 29.85 -21.03 -3.59
C ASP A 185 30.25 -19.97 -4.62
N LYS A 186 30.19 -18.69 -4.23
CA LYS A 186 30.95 -17.63 -4.89
C LYS A 186 31.63 -16.77 -3.84
N THR A 187 32.75 -17.30 -3.37
CA THR A 187 33.96 -16.49 -3.22
C THR A 187 34.41 -16.03 -4.61
N SER A 188 34.43 -14.72 -4.84
CA SER A 188 35.45 -13.96 -5.60
C SER A 188 35.06 -12.49 -5.63
#